data_AF-A0A6H5JSA3-F1
#
_entry.id   AF-A0A6H5JSA3-F1
#
_cell.length_a   1.000
_cell.length_b   1.000
_cell.length_c   1.000
_cell.angle_alpha   90.00
_cell.angle_beta   90.00
_cell.angle_gamma   90.00
#
_symmetry.space_group_name_H-M   'P 1'
#
loop_
_entity.id
_entity.type
_entity.pdbx_description
1 polymer ?
#
loop_
_entity_poly.entity_id
_entity_poly.type
_entity_poly.pdbx_seq_one_letter_code
_entity_poly.pdbx_strand_id
1 'polypeptide(L)'
;MLNDKQKHDVIDAVNVDFDIPLISEGRERGIIEKFVDQAVPAMEPSLSALMPPAYMDLVKVALDETLTAAERKERMSELLRGELAVPLSKQLNERVDCSYIPESMEGKVLKVVAEKMVNEIVAAAVKSD
;
A
#
# COMPACT_ATOMS: atom_id res chain seq x y z
N MET A 1 -6.98 8.67 -8.19
CA MET A 1 -6.16 7.51 -7.78
C MET A 1 -4.75 7.57 -8.37
N LEU A 2 -4.54 7.67 -9.69
CA LEU A 2 -3.25 8.11 -10.23
C LEU A 2 -3.36 9.54 -10.76
N ASN A 3 -2.39 10.38 -10.43
CA ASN A 3 -2.23 11.70 -11.05
C ASN A 3 -1.50 11.59 -12.41
N ASP A 4 -1.40 12.68 -13.15
CA ASP A 4 -0.87 12.65 -14.52
C ASP A 4 0.60 12.23 -14.58
N LYS A 5 1.40 12.58 -13.57
CA LYS A 5 2.79 12.11 -13.46
C LYS A 5 2.84 10.59 -13.31
N GLN A 6 2.09 10.04 -12.36
CA GLN A 6 2.05 8.59 -12.11
C GLN A 6 1.48 7.81 -13.31
N LYS A 7 0.54 8.39 -14.07
CA LYS A 7 0.10 7.80 -15.34
C LYS A 7 1.22 7.74 -16.36
N HIS A 8 2.00 8.80 -16.52
CA HIS A 8 3.16 8.81 -17.41
C HIS A 8 4.21 7.77 -16.98
N ASP A 9 4.48 7.64 -15.68
CA ASP A 9 5.39 6.61 -15.16
C ASP A 9 4.93 5.19 -15.54
N VAL A 10 3.61 4.93 -15.50
CA VAL A 10 3.03 3.65 -15.96
C VAL A 10 3.17 3.48 -17.47
N ILE A 11 2.90 4.51 -18.27
CA ILE A 11 3.07 4.46 -19.72
C ILE A 11 4.52 4.15 -20.09
N ASP A 12 5.47 4.82 -19.43
CA ASP A 12 6.91 4.63 -19.65
C ASP A 12 7.32 3.19 -19.31
N ALA A 13 6.89 2.68 -18.16
CA ALA A 13 7.18 1.30 -17.75
C ALA A 13 6.60 0.28 -18.74
N VAL A 14 5.35 0.44 -19.15
CA VAL A 14 4.71 -0.46 -20.13
C VAL A 14 5.40 -0.38 -21.49
N ASN A 15 5.82 0.80 -21.93
CA ASN A 15 6.52 0.98 -23.21
C ASN A 15 7.95 0.40 -23.19
N VAL A 16 8.54 0.16 -22.02
CA VAL A 16 9.82 -0.57 -21.92
C VAL A 16 9.60 -2.07 -22.06
N ASP A 17 8.50 -2.57 -21.51
CA ASP A 17 8.19 -4.01 -21.48
C ASP A 17 7.44 -4.50 -22.74
N PHE A 18 6.81 -3.58 -23.48
CA PHE A 18 6.07 -3.85 -24.70
C PHE A 18 6.85 -3.28 -25.89
N ASP A 19 7.14 -4.15 -26.85
CA ASP A 19 7.72 -3.80 -28.15
C ASP A 19 6.85 -4.45 -29.23
N ILE A 20 6.12 -3.64 -29.99
CA ILE A 20 5.28 -4.12 -31.09
C ILE A 20 6.11 -4.16 -32.37
N PRO A 21 6.32 -5.35 -32.97
CA PRO A 21 7.03 -5.45 -34.24
C PRO A 21 6.42 -4.54 -35.31
N LEU A 22 7.28 -3.82 -36.03
CA LEU A 22 6.93 -2.91 -37.14
C LEU A 22 6.21 -1.61 -36.73
N ILE A 23 6.16 -1.27 -35.45
CA ILE A 23 5.68 0.03 -34.95
C ILE A 23 6.88 0.80 -34.39
N SER A 24 6.92 2.12 -34.60
CA SER A 24 7.93 2.97 -33.97
C SER A 24 7.57 3.23 -32.51
N GLU A 25 8.56 3.37 -31.63
CA GLU A 25 8.38 3.64 -30.20
C GLU A 25 7.39 4.80 -29.93
N GLY A 26 7.48 5.91 -30.67
CA GLY A 26 6.57 7.04 -30.50
C GLY A 26 5.10 6.72 -30.83
N ARG A 27 4.85 5.79 -31.76
CA ARG A 27 3.51 5.34 -32.13
C ARG A 27 2.98 4.28 -31.18
N GLU A 28 3.86 3.42 -30.68
CA GLU A 28 3.57 2.46 -29.62
C GLU A 28 3.17 3.17 -28.32
N ARG A 29 3.95 4.16 -27.90
CA ARG A 29 3.63 5.01 -26.74
C ARG A 29 2.23 5.61 -26.84
N GLY A 30 1.88 6.16 -28.00
CA GLY A 30 0.55 6.75 -28.22
C GLY A 30 -0.60 5.73 -28.21
N ILE A 31 -0.32 4.45 -28.50
CA ILE A 31 -1.29 3.36 -28.33
C ILE A 31 -1.42 3.01 -26.85
N ILE A 32 -0.31 2.84 -26.14
CA ILE A 32 -0.26 2.53 -24.70
C ILE A 32 -0.97 3.63 -23.90
N GLU A 33 -0.70 4.90 -24.18
CA GLU A 33 -1.33 6.06 -23.55
C GLU A 33 -2.86 5.97 -23.64
N LYS A 34 -3.42 5.66 -24.81
CA LYS A 34 -4.86 5.48 -24.98
C LYS A 34 -5.43 4.34 -24.13
N PHE A 35 -4.69 3.24 -23.98
CA PHE A 35 -5.11 2.14 -23.13
C PHE A 35 -5.07 2.53 -21.64
N VAL A 36 -3.99 3.20 -21.21
CA VAL A 36 -3.84 3.67 -19.83
C VAL A 36 -4.93 4.69 -19.48
N ASP A 37 -5.24 5.63 -20.38
CA ASP A 37 -6.30 6.61 -20.18
C ASP A 37 -7.69 5.98 -20.02
N GLN A 38 -7.94 4.85 -20.68
CA GLN A 38 -9.19 4.09 -20.50
C GLN A 38 -9.18 3.25 -19.22
N ALA A 39 -8.03 2.71 -18.84
CA ALA A 39 -7.89 1.83 -17.69
C ALA A 39 -7.92 2.59 -16.35
N VAL A 40 -7.26 3.75 -16.27
CA VAL A 40 -7.10 4.51 -15.01
C VAL A 40 -8.44 4.88 -14.36
N PRO A 41 -9.46 5.37 -15.08
CA PRO A 41 -10.78 5.64 -14.49
C PRO A 41 -11.47 4.38 -13.95
N ALA A 42 -11.25 3.23 -14.56
CA ALA A 42 -11.83 1.95 -14.14
C ALA A 42 -11.05 1.28 -12.99
N MET A 43 -9.85 1.75 -12.69
CA MET A 43 -8.96 1.10 -11.74
C MET A 43 -9.49 1.21 -10.29
N GLU A 44 -9.94 2.39 -9.85
CA GLU A 44 -10.45 2.58 -8.49
C GLU A 44 -11.70 1.71 -8.19
N PRO A 45 -12.74 1.69 -9.03
CA PRO A 45 -13.88 0.79 -8.80
C PRO A 45 -13.48 -0.68 -8.88
N SER A 46 -12.54 -1.04 -9.74
CA SER A 46 -12.04 -2.43 -9.84
C SER A 46 -11.30 -2.86 -8.58
N LEU A 47 -10.40 -2.02 -8.06
CA LEU A 47 -9.67 -2.30 -6.82
C LEU A 47 -10.61 -2.34 -5.61
N SER A 48 -11.60 -1.45 -5.56
CA SER A 48 -12.62 -1.43 -4.50
C SER A 48 -13.49 -2.69 -4.49
N ALA A 49 -13.64 -3.37 -5.62
CA ALA A 49 -14.36 -4.65 -5.71
C ALA A 49 -13.52 -5.86 -5.25
N LEU A 50 -12.19 -5.74 -5.27
CA LEU A 50 -11.27 -6.83 -4.97
C LEU A 50 -10.68 -6.77 -3.55
N MET A 51 -10.59 -5.57 -2.98
CA MET A 51 -9.91 -5.34 -1.70
C MET A 51 -10.88 -4.86 -0.63
N PRO A 52 -10.63 -5.17 0.65
CA PRO A 52 -11.38 -4.57 1.75
C PRO A 52 -11.17 -3.04 1.79
N PRO A 53 -12.14 -2.26 2.29
CA PRO A 53 -12.10 -0.79 2.26
C PRO A 53 -10.81 -0.19 2.85
N ALA A 54 -10.33 -0.69 3.98
CA ALA A 54 -9.12 -0.18 4.62
C ALA A 54 -7.87 -0.31 3.74
N TYR A 55 -7.77 -1.36 2.92
CA TYR A 55 -6.68 -1.55 1.97
C TYR A 55 -6.78 -0.58 0.79
N MET A 56 -8.01 -0.25 0.36
CA MET A 56 -8.25 0.78 -0.65
C MET A 56 -7.81 2.15 -0.14
N ASP A 57 -8.12 2.49 1.12
CA ASP A 57 -7.70 3.74 1.74
C ASP A 57 -6.17 3.80 1.90
N LEU A 58 -5.52 2.68 2.22
CA LEU A 58 -4.06 2.54 2.23
C LEU A 58 -3.44 2.86 0.86
N VAL A 59 -4.00 2.30 -0.23
CA VAL A 59 -3.55 2.58 -1.59
C VAL A 59 -3.72 4.07 -1.92
N LYS A 60 -4.84 4.68 -1.53
CA LYS A 60 -5.07 6.12 -1.73
C LYS A 60 -4.01 6.98 -1.02
N VAL A 61 -3.70 6.68 0.25
CA VAL A 61 -2.67 7.39 0.99
C VAL A 61 -1.28 7.18 0.38
N ALA A 62 -0.96 5.96 -0.07
CA ALA A 62 0.32 5.65 -0.68
C ALA A 62 0.54 6.42 -2.01
N LEU A 63 -0.52 6.62 -2.78
CA LEU A 63 -0.48 7.33 -4.06
C LEU A 63 -0.64 8.86 -3.93
N ASP A 64 -0.90 9.37 -2.73
CA ASP A 64 -1.09 10.80 -2.49
C ASP A 64 0.26 11.54 -2.48
N GLU A 65 0.59 12.17 -3.60
CA GLU A 65 1.79 13.00 -3.75
C GLU A 65 1.68 14.37 -3.05
N THR A 66 0.50 14.76 -2.54
CA THR A 66 0.35 15.99 -1.75
C THR A 66 0.84 15.83 -0.32
N LEU A 67 1.00 14.59 0.13
CA LEU A 67 1.52 14.25 1.45
C LEU A 67 3.04 14.11 1.44
N THR A 68 3.67 14.58 2.51
CA THR A 68 5.07 14.28 2.79
C THR A 68 5.25 12.79 3.14
N ALA A 69 6.49 12.28 3.07
CA ALA A 69 6.79 10.91 3.48
C ALA A 69 6.40 10.66 4.96
N ALA A 70 6.57 11.65 5.83
CA ALA A 70 6.17 11.57 7.24
C ALA A 70 4.65 11.45 7.40
N GLU A 71 3.87 12.27 6.70
CA GLU A 71 2.40 12.22 6.75
C GLU A 71 1.85 10.91 6.15
N ARG A 72 2.44 10.43 5.04
CA ARG A 72 2.08 9.12 4.47
C ARG A 72 2.33 8.01 5.48
N LYS A 73 3.52 8.00 6.09
CA LYS A 73 3.88 7.01 7.11
C LYS A 73 2.90 7.01 8.29
N GLU A 74 2.56 8.18 8.80
CA GLU A 74 1.61 8.32 9.92
C GLU A 74 0.23 7.77 9.55
N ARG A 75 -0.36 8.24 8.45
CA ARG A 75 -1.70 7.82 8.01
C ARG A 75 -1.77 6.32 7.67
N MET A 76 -0.76 5.79 6.97
CA MET A 76 -0.69 4.35 6.68
C MET A 76 -0.57 3.51 7.96
N SER A 77 0.20 3.98 8.94
CA SER A 77 0.34 3.31 10.24
C SER A 77 -0.96 3.32 11.03
N GLU A 78 -1.75 4.39 10.97
CA GLU A 78 -3.08 4.45 11.59
C GLU A 78 -4.04 3.44 10.98
N LEU A 79 -4.15 3.42 9.65
CA LEU A 79 -5.01 2.48 8.92
C LEU A 79 -4.63 1.03 9.23
N LEU A 80 -3.35 0.69 9.14
CA LEU A 80 -2.89 -0.68 9.39
C LEU A 80 -3.01 -1.09 10.85
N ARG A 81 -2.80 -0.17 11.82
CA ARG A 81 -3.03 -0.50 13.23
C ARG A 81 -4.50 -0.80 13.51
N GLY A 82 -5.42 -0.02 12.92
CA GLY A 82 -6.86 -0.23 13.05
C GLY A 82 -7.27 -1.64 12.62
N GLU A 83 -6.70 -2.13 11.52
CA GLU A 83 -7.03 -3.45 10.97
C GLU A 83 -6.23 -4.60 11.60
N LEU A 84 -4.94 -4.40 11.87
CA LEU A 84 -4.02 -5.50 12.19
C LEU A 84 -3.73 -5.68 13.68
N ALA A 85 -3.83 -4.63 14.51
CA ALA A 85 -3.34 -4.72 15.89
C ALA A 85 -4.04 -5.83 16.71
N VAL A 86 -5.37 -5.94 16.59
CA VAL A 86 -6.16 -6.95 17.30
C VAL A 86 -5.93 -8.36 16.75
N PRO A 87 -6.10 -8.65 15.45
CA PRO A 87 -5.86 -10.00 14.94
C PRO A 87 -4.40 -10.44 15.12
N LEU A 88 -3.44 -9.53 14.96
CA LEU A 88 -2.02 -9.83 15.16
C LEU A 88 -1.71 -10.14 16.62
N SER A 89 -2.20 -9.35 17.57
CA SER A 89 -1.98 -9.63 18.99
C SER A 89 -2.61 -10.96 19.41
N LYS A 90 -3.79 -11.30 18.91
CA LYS A 90 -4.42 -12.62 19.16
C LYS A 90 -3.57 -13.77 18.60
N GLN A 91 -3.14 -13.67 17.33
CA GLN A 91 -2.31 -14.69 16.70
C GLN A 91 -0.94 -14.83 17.36
N LEU A 92 -0.36 -13.73 17.86
CA LEU A 92 0.89 -13.77 18.60
C LEU A 92 0.70 -14.38 19.99
N ASN A 93 -0.40 -14.10 20.68
CA ASN A 93 -0.70 -14.69 22.00
C ASN A 93 -0.86 -16.22 21.93
N GLU A 94 -1.27 -16.77 20.80
CA GLU A 94 -1.36 -18.22 20.60
C GLU A 94 0.02 -18.88 20.34
N ARG A 95 1.06 -18.08 20.04
CA ARG A 95 2.38 -18.54 19.59
C ARG A 95 3.55 -18.11 20.48
N VAL A 96 3.34 -17.07 21.29
CA VAL A 96 4.34 -16.48 22.16
C VAL A 96 3.85 -16.70 23.59
N ASP A 97 4.53 -17.57 24.32
CA ASP A 97 4.35 -17.74 25.76
C ASP A 97 5.33 -16.80 26.48
N CYS A 98 4.83 -15.73 27.06
CA CYS A 98 5.63 -14.80 27.86
C CYS A 98 5.66 -15.24 29.32
N SER A 99 6.33 -16.35 29.62
CA SER A 99 6.43 -16.93 30.97
C SER A 99 6.96 -16.00 32.08
N TYR A 100 7.53 -14.84 31.72
CA TYR A 100 8.04 -13.82 32.64
C TYR A 100 7.08 -12.63 32.87
N ILE A 101 5.94 -12.59 32.17
CA ILE A 101 4.94 -11.52 32.26
C ILE A 101 3.67 -12.10 32.91
N PRO A 102 3.04 -11.39 33.86
CA PRO A 102 1.74 -11.81 34.38
C PRO A 102 0.71 -11.94 33.26
N GLU A 103 -0.09 -13.01 33.28
CA GLU A 103 -1.12 -13.31 32.26
C GLU A 103 -2.11 -12.13 32.06
N SER A 104 -2.40 -11.38 33.13
CA SER A 104 -3.24 -10.17 33.10
C SER A 104 -2.63 -8.99 32.31
N MET A 105 -1.32 -9.03 32.03
CA MET A 105 -0.57 -8.03 31.29
C MET A 105 -0.12 -8.50 29.91
N GLU A 106 -0.03 -9.81 29.69
CA GLU A 106 0.48 -10.42 28.45
C GLU A 106 -0.26 -9.89 27.21
N GLY A 107 -1.60 -9.95 27.19
CA GLY A 107 -2.39 -9.44 26.07
C GLY A 107 -2.19 -7.93 25.81
N LYS A 108 -1.95 -7.13 26.86
CA LYS A 108 -1.66 -5.69 26.71
C LYS A 108 -0.29 -5.46 26.09
N VAL A 109 0.72 -6.21 26.55
CA VAL A 109 2.08 -6.12 26.03
C VAL A 109 2.12 -6.56 24.57
N LEU A 110 1.49 -7.69 24.24
CA LEU A 110 1.41 -8.19 22.87
C LEU A 110 0.68 -7.23 21.94
N LYS A 111 -0.38 -6.56 22.39
CA LYS A 111 -1.04 -5.50 21.61
C LYS A 111 -0.09 -4.34 21.30
N VAL A 112 0.64 -3.84 22.29
CA VAL A 112 1.60 -2.74 22.09
C VAL A 112 2.73 -3.16 21.15
N VAL A 113 3.25 -4.38 21.31
CA VAL A 113 4.28 -4.94 20.42
C VAL A 113 3.76 -5.07 19.00
N ALA A 114 2.55 -5.60 18.81
CA ALA A 114 1.91 -5.72 17.50
C ALA A 114 1.74 -4.34 16.82
N GLU A 115 1.27 -3.33 17.55
CA GLU A 115 1.16 -1.96 17.04
C GLU A 115 2.52 -1.38 16.63
N LYS A 116 3.56 -1.60 17.44
CA LYS A 116 4.92 -1.15 17.11
C LYS A 116 5.49 -1.87 15.90
N MET A 117 5.31 -3.18 15.79
CA MET A 117 5.73 -3.94 14.61
C MET A 117 5.07 -3.42 13.33
N VAL A 118 3.76 -3.14 13.37
CA VAL A 118 3.04 -2.54 12.23
C VAL A 118 3.65 -1.19 11.85
N ASN A 119 3.91 -0.31 12.82
CA ASN A 119 4.52 0.99 12.55
C ASN A 119 5.92 0.87 11.92
N GLU A 120 6.74 -0.07 12.39
CA GLU A 120 8.08 -0.31 11.83
C GLU A 120 8.01 -0.89 10.42
N ILE A 121 7.05 -1.78 10.13
CA ILE A 121 6.81 -2.29 8.76
C ILE A 121 6.47 -1.14 7.82
N VAL A 122 5.56 -0.24 8.22
CA VAL A 122 5.22 0.94 7.42
C VAL A 122 6.41 1.88 7.26
N ALA A 123 7.18 2.11 8.34
CA ALA A 123 8.39 2.92 8.30
C ALA A 123 9.41 2.41 7.29
N ALA A 124 9.61 1.09 7.21
CA ALA A 124 10.53 0.47 6.27
C ALA A 124 10.01 0.48 4.82
N ALA A 125 8.69 0.38 4.64
CA ALA A 125 8.07 0.36 3.32
C ALA A 125 8.01 1.74 2.66
N VAL A 126 7.81 2.80 3.45
CA VAL A 126 7.80 4.19 2.93
C VAL A 126 9.24 4.68 2.86
N LYS A 127 9.79 4.76 1.64
CA LYS A 127 11.11 5.37 1.42
C LYS A 127 11.12 6.78 2.03
N SER A 128 12.05 6.99 2.95
CA SER A 128 12.40 8.33 3.40
C SER A 128 13.31 8.91 2.32
N ASP A 129 12.85 9.96 1.65
CA ASP A 129 13.71 10.74 0.73
C ASP A 129 14.93 11.30 1.47
#